data_AF-A0A1Y4ERV9-F1
#
_entry.id   AF-A0A1Y4ERV9-F1
#
_cell.length_a   1.000
_cell.length_b   1.000
_cell.length_c   1.000
_cell.angle_alpha   90.00
_cell.angle_beta   90.00
_cell.angle_gamma   90.00
#
_symmetry.space_group_name_H-M   'P 1'
#
loop_
_entity.id
_entity.type
_entity.pdbx_description
1 polymer ?
#
loop_
_entity_poly.entity_id
_entity_poly.type
_entity_poly.pdbx_seq_one_letter_code
_entity_poly.pdbx_strand_id
1 'polypeptide(L)'
;MRLVDADVADKWMRQNNSFIDAAILKAIPTIDAVPVVRCRECAHYKICDEWESGNRMLCEIHHHSYLDHDGDNHFCSWGQRKIETVLPKSDAKNESLEEIHANTRKTHADAIENARVHSEEANMDKPRICEVLGVEVGEVFGFNDFPFDGYKEFVVNENGEIKPNGNGTISPSEVCYLINNASCISKNPIWTEQDTQDAKVLARALLASGFERDMEGDVYTISERAGRTLLDSRMFPSIEPGQKIMLNEI
;
A
#
# COMPACT_ATOMS: atom_id res chain seq x y z
N MET A 1 6.69 12.86 -7.04
CA MET A 1 7.80 13.20 -7.95
C MET A 1 7.79 12.14 -9.05
N ARG A 2 8.13 12.44 -10.30
CA ARG A 2 8.21 11.40 -11.35
C ARG A 2 9.67 11.15 -11.64
N LEU A 3 10.14 9.92 -11.44
CA LEU A 3 11.51 9.55 -11.77
C LEU A 3 11.51 8.98 -13.18
N VAL A 4 12.53 9.33 -13.94
CA VAL A 4 12.78 8.69 -15.23
C VAL A 4 13.62 7.46 -14.94
N ASP A 5 13.11 6.28 -15.29
CA ASP A 5 13.91 5.07 -15.28
C ASP A 5 15.03 5.21 -16.32
N ALA A 6 16.28 5.10 -15.87
CA ALA A 6 17.45 5.39 -16.68
C ALA A 6 17.60 4.39 -17.85
N ASP A 7 17.26 3.13 -17.63
CA ASP A 7 17.39 2.06 -18.63
C ASP A 7 16.26 2.15 -19.67
N VAL A 8 15.04 2.45 -19.23
CA VAL A 8 13.90 2.72 -20.12
C VAL A 8 14.16 3.97 -20.96
N ALA A 9 14.75 5.01 -20.36
CA ALA A 9 15.12 6.23 -21.07
C ALA A 9 16.22 5.96 -22.12
N ASP A 10 17.30 5.25 -21.80
CA ASP A 10 18.37 4.94 -22.76
C ASP A 10 17.83 4.16 -23.97
N LYS A 11 16.97 3.16 -23.72
CA LYS A 11 16.33 2.36 -24.77
C LYS A 11 15.44 3.21 -25.67
N TRP A 12 14.59 4.06 -25.08
CA TRP A 12 13.70 4.94 -25.83
C TRP A 12 14.48 5.94 -26.69
N MET A 13 15.56 6.51 -26.14
CA MET A 13 16.40 7.51 -26.83
C MET A 13 17.14 6.91 -28.03
N ARG A 14 17.66 5.69 -27.90
CA ARG A 14 18.30 4.96 -29.02
C ARG A 14 17.30 4.63 -30.14
N GLN A 15 16.08 4.24 -29.78
CA GLN A 15 15.03 3.89 -30.76
C GLN A 15 14.55 5.11 -31.55
N ASN A 16 14.55 6.30 -30.95
CA ASN A 16 14.03 7.52 -31.57
C ASN A 16 15.13 8.47 -32.10
N ASN A 17 16.41 8.07 -31.99
CA ASN A 17 17.59 8.83 -32.43
C ASN A 17 17.57 10.30 -31.94
N SER A 18 17.17 10.49 -30.68
CA SER A 18 16.80 11.79 -30.12
C SER A 18 17.83 12.35 -29.13
N PHE A 19 18.10 13.65 -29.19
CA PHE A 19 18.89 14.39 -28.19
C PHE A 19 17.95 15.03 -27.15
N ILE A 20 18.35 15.09 -25.88
CA ILE A 20 17.47 15.55 -24.78
C ILE A 20 16.93 16.97 -25.06
N ASP A 21 15.62 17.08 -25.24
CA ASP A 21 14.84 18.32 -25.26
C ASP A 21 13.68 18.19 -24.24
N ALA A 22 13.12 19.32 -23.79
CA ALA A 22 12.03 19.40 -22.83
C ALA A 22 10.77 18.65 -23.28
N ALA A 23 10.52 18.54 -24.60
CA ALA A 23 9.43 17.73 -25.13
C ALA A 23 9.67 16.22 -24.94
N ILE A 24 10.93 15.78 -25.04
CA ILE A 24 11.33 14.39 -24.88
C ILE A 24 11.27 13.97 -23.40
N LEU A 25 11.75 14.82 -22.48
CA LEU A 25 11.63 14.56 -21.03
C LEU A 25 10.18 14.34 -20.57
N LYS A 26 9.21 14.95 -21.24
CA LYS A 26 7.78 14.76 -20.94
C LYS A 26 7.18 13.48 -21.53
N ALA A 27 7.80 12.92 -22.57
CA ALA A 27 7.33 11.74 -23.29
C ALA A 27 7.96 10.43 -22.79
N ILE A 28 9.08 10.50 -22.06
CA ILE A 28 9.73 9.32 -21.49
C ILE A 28 8.82 8.71 -20.42
N PRO A 29 8.56 7.39 -20.46
CA PRO A 29 7.84 6.70 -19.40
C PRO A 29 8.52 6.92 -18.06
N THR A 30 7.78 7.46 -17.10
CA THR A 30 8.26 7.69 -15.75
C THR A 30 7.81 6.57 -14.83
N ILE A 31 8.66 6.20 -13.89
CA ILE A 31 8.24 5.44 -12.71
C ILE A 31 7.72 6.42 -11.66
N ASP A 32 6.72 5.99 -10.90
CA ASP A 32 6.22 6.78 -9.78
C ASP A 32 7.30 6.82 -8.69
N ALA A 33 7.92 8.00 -8.54
CA ALA A 33 8.82 8.23 -7.44
C ALA A 33 7.99 8.63 -6.23
N VAL A 34 7.84 7.68 -5.33
CA VAL A 34 7.05 7.85 -4.11
C VAL A 34 7.73 8.90 -3.23
N PRO A 35 7.13 10.10 -3.06
CA PRO A 35 7.71 11.12 -2.21
C PRO A 35 7.48 10.71 -0.74
N VAL A 36 8.49 10.11 -0.11
CA VAL A 36 8.42 9.79 1.32
C VAL A 36 8.36 11.08 2.16
N VAL A 37 7.43 11.13 3.11
CA VAL A 37 7.29 12.26 4.04
C VAL A 37 8.02 11.92 5.31
N ARG A 38 8.94 12.81 5.74
CA ARG A 38 9.56 12.68 7.06
C ARG A 38 8.54 13.03 8.13
N CYS A 39 8.54 12.34 9.26
CA CYS A 39 7.58 12.59 10.35
C CYS A 39 7.54 14.07 10.78
N ARG A 40 8.65 14.83 10.73
CA ARG A 40 8.67 16.28 11.01
C ARG A 40 7.86 17.15 10.02
N GLU A 41 7.77 16.68 8.78
CA GLU A 41 7.02 17.31 7.68
C GLU A 41 5.58 16.79 7.61
N CYS A 42 5.20 15.85 8.49
CA CYS A 42 3.87 15.24 8.51
C CYS A 42 2.81 16.18 9.10
N ALA A 43 1.59 16.16 8.57
CA ALA A 43 0.43 16.88 9.11
C ALA A 43 0.12 16.53 10.58
N HIS A 44 0.42 15.30 11.01
CA HIS A 44 0.18 14.79 12.37
C HIS A 44 1.33 15.05 13.35
N TYR A 45 2.33 15.83 12.95
CA TYR A 45 3.45 16.16 13.81
C TYR A 45 3.08 17.21 14.85
N LYS A 46 3.47 17.00 16.10
CA LYS A 46 3.34 17.95 17.19
C LYS A 46 4.62 18.02 18.03
N ILE A 47 4.91 19.22 18.53
CA ILE A 47 5.88 19.43 19.61
C ILE A 47 5.09 19.29 20.92
N CYS A 48 5.50 18.36 21.76
CA CYS A 48 4.81 18.04 23.00
C CYS A 48 5.39 18.79 24.20
N ASP A 49 6.71 18.90 24.29
CA ASP A 49 7.41 19.61 25.35
C ASP A 49 8.56 20.43 24.76
N GLU A 50 8.82 21.61 25.31
CA GLU A 50 9.94 22.48 24.92
C GLU A 50 10.83 22.75 26.14
N TRP A 51 12.14 22.56 25.99
CA TRP A 51 13.14 22.87 27.00
C TRP A 51 14.25 23.73 26.41
N GLU A 52 15.04 24.39 27.25
CA GLU A 52 16.20 25.19 26.81
C GLU A 52 17.22 24.37 26.01
N SER A 53 17.26 23.05 26.22
CA SER A 53 18.17 22.11 25.58
C SER A 53 17.49 21.23 24.52
N GLY A 54 16.34 21.63 23.96
CA GLY A 54 15.68 20.89 22.87
C GLY A 54 14.18 20.69 23.05
N ASN A 55 13.56 20.14 22.02
CA ASN A 55 12.11 19.91 21.96
C ASN A 55 11.83 18.40 21.93
N ARG A 56 10.74 18.00 22.59
CA ARG A 56 10.16 16.66 22.46
C ARG A 56 9.07 16.68 21.40
N MET A 57 9.17 15.75 20.46
CA MET A 57 8.32 15.71 19.28
C MET A 57 7.59 14.37 19.18
N LEU A 58 6.38 14.39 18.61
CA LEU A 58 5.51 13.22 18.43
C LEU A 58 4.82 13.29 17.06
N CYS A 59 4.67 12.15 16.40
CA CYS A 59 3.69 11.95 15.34
C CYS A 59 2.47 11.23 15.94
N GLU A 60 1.28 11.83 15.87
CA GLU A 60 0.07 11.27 16.50
C GLU A 60 -0.36 9.91 15.93
N ILE A 61 0.15 9.53 14.75
CA ILE A 61 -0.15 8.25 14.11
C ILE A 61 0.83 7.15 14.54
N HIS A 62 2.11 7.50 14.66
CA HIS A 62 3.19 6.55 14.94
C HIS A 62 3.71 6.83 16.35
N HIS A 63 2.88 6.54 17.36
CA HIS A 63 3.11 6.75 18.82
C HIS A 63 4.41 6.12 19.38
N HIS A 64 5.28 5.61 18.53
CA HIS A 64 6.57 5.08 18.91
C HIS A 64 7.53 6.24 19.18
N SER A 65 7.73 6.45 20.48
CA SER A 65 8.90 7.07 21.11
C SER A 65 9.15 8.54 20.78
N TYR A 66 9.11 9.34 21.85
CA TYR A 66 9.74 10.64 21.98
C TYR A 66 11.00 10.74 21.12
N LEU A 67 10.97 11.62 20.12
CA LEU A 67 12.14 11.89 19.29
C LEU A 67 13.10 12.72 20.14
N ASP A 68 14.01 12.04 20.85
CA ASP A 68 15.14 12.71 21.51
C ASP A 68 16.07 13.30 20.44
N HIS A 69 16.90 14.25 20.88
CA HIS A 69 17.54 15.36 20.15
C HIS A 69 18.19 15.12 18.76
N ASP A 70 18.27 13.88 18.26
CA ASP A 70 18.86 13.45 16.98
C ASP A 70 17.88 12.70 16.02
N GLY A 71 16.57 12.69 16.28
CA GLY A 71 15.57 11.74 15.71
C GLY A 71 14.77 12.11 14.44
N ASP A 72 15.19 13.10 13.65
CA ASP A 72 14.41 13.72 12.55
C ASP A 72 14.12 12.87 11.29
N ASN A 73 14.64 11.64 11.20
CA ASN A 73 14.73 10.92 9.92
C ASN A 73 13.70 9.81 9.71
N HIS A 74 12.76 9.59 10.62
CA HIS A 74 11.72 8.59 10.44
C HIS A 74 10.74 8.99 9.32
N PHE A 75 10.34 8.01 8.50
CA PHE A 75 9.33 8.21 7.45
C PHE A 75 7.93 7.97 8.02
N CYS A 76 6.98 8.81 7.61
CA CYS A 76 5.58 8.70 7.99
C CYS A 76 4.87 7.67 7.11
N SER A 77 4.23 6.67 7.73
CA SER A 77 3.47 5.63 7.04
C SER A 77 2.25 6.15 6.26
N TRP A 78 1.69 7.29 6.67
CA TRP A 78 0.54 7.93 6.03
C TRP A 78 0.93 8.97 4.96
N GLY A 79 2.14 9.54 5.03
CA GLY A 79 2.63 10.40 3.95
C GLY A 79 1.92 11.75 3.77
N GLN A 80 1.13 12.23 4.72
CA GLN A 80 0.45 13.53 4.63
C GLN A 80 1.40 14.67 5.00
N ARG A 81 1.67 15.61 4.09
CA ARG A 81 2.56 16.77 4.36
C ARG A 81 1.80 17.91 5.06
N LYS A 82 2.49 18.67 5.92
CA LYS A 82 1.98 19.98 6.38
C LYS A 82 1.85 20.91 5.18
N ILE A 83 0.69 21.52 5.00
CA ILE A 83 0.48 22.58 4.01
C ILE A 83 0.97 23.89 4.64
N GLU A 84 2.19 24.32 4.32
CA GLU A 84 2.61 25.69 4.62
C GLU A 84 2.10 26.60 3.49
N THR A 85 1.20 27.52 3.83
CA THR A 85 0.78 28.59 2.90
C THR A 85 1.95 29.56 2.70
N VAL A 86 2.81 29.30 1.73
CA VAL A 86 3.87 30.23 1.33
C VAL A 86 3.24 31.31 0.46
N LEU A 87 2.84 32.44 1.05
CA LEU A 87 2.50 33.65 0.30
C LEU A 87 3.80 34.21 -0.32
N PRO A 88 3.93 34.29 -1.66
CA PRO A 88 5.12 34.87 -2.27
C PRO A 88 5.11 36.39 -2.08
N LYS A 89 6.22 36.94 -1.56
CA LYS A 89 6.50 38.39 -1.61
C LYS A 89 6.88 38.75 -3.05
N SER A 90 6.08 39.61 -3.68
CA SER A 90 6.32 40.13 -5.03
C SER A 90 7.06 41.46 -4.98
N ASP A 91 8.15 41.59 -5.74
CA ASP A 91 8.70 42.88 -6.18
C ASP A 91 8.62 42.98 -7.74
N ALA A 92 8.25 44.18 -8.19
CA ALA A 92 7.89 44.73 -9.54
C ALA A 92 8.70 44.25 -10.78
N LYS A 93 8.31 44.39 -12.08
CA LYS A 93 7.15 44.89 -12.87
C LYS A 93 7.40 44.53 -14.38
N ASN A 94 6.37 44.17 -15.16
CA ASN A 94 6.15 44.64 -16.56
C ASN A 94 4.72 44.26 -17.05
N GLU A 95 3.96 45.21 -17.59
CA GLU A 95 2.54 45.38 -17.24
C GLU A 95 1.53 45.29 -18.42
N SER A 96 1.79 44.59 -19.54
CA SER A 96 0.69 44.44 -20.55
C SER A 96 0.68 43.22 -21.50
N LEU A 97 1.75 42.43 -21.61
CA LEU A 97 1.75 41.17 -22.39
C LEU A 97 1.79 39.91 -21.53
N GLU A 98 2.08 40.06 -20.23
CA GLU A 98 2.04 38.97 -19.27
C GLU A 98 0.62 38.64 -18.80
N GLU A 99 -0.32 39.57 -18.85
CA GLU A 99 -1.63 39.42 -18.19
C GLU A 99 -2.52 38.35 -18.85
N ILE A 100 -2.42 38.18 -20.18
CA ILE A 100 -3.19 37.18 -20.94
C ILE A 100 -2.54 35.78 -20.83
N HIS A 101 -1.21 35.69 -20.86
CA HIS A 101 -0.47 34.44 -20.70
C HIS A 101 -0.33 33.99 -19.23
N ALA A 102 -0.47 34.89 -18.26
CA ALA A 102 -0.47 34.59 -16.82
C ALA A 102 -1.85 34.07 -16.38
N ASN A 103 -2.96 34.62 -16.88
CA ASN A 103 -4.29 34.13 -16.53
C ASN A 103 -4.59 32.72 -17.08
N THR A 104 -4.05 32.38 -18.25
CA THR A 104 -4.19 31.04 -18.83
C THR A 104 -3.25 30.03 -18.15
N ARG A 105 -2.06 30.46 -17.68
CA ARG A 105 -1.14 29.61 -16.92
C ARG A 105 -1.54 29.42 -15.45
N LYS A 106 -2.13 30.44 -14.81
CA LYS A 106 -2.70 30.34 -13.44
C LYS A 106 -3.86 29.34 -13.42
N THR A 107 -4.84 29.51 -14.30
CA THR A 107 -6.01 28.62 -14.33
C THR A 107 -5.65 27.16 -14.64
N HIS A 108 -4.66 26.91 -15.50
CA HIS A 108 -4.18 25.54 -15.77
C HIS A 108 -3.29 24.99 -14.64
N ALA A 109 -2.44 25.81 -14.01
CA ALA A 109 -1.63 25.38 -12.87
C ALA A 109 -2.51 25.08 -11.64
N ASP A 110 -3.49 25.93 -11.36
CA ASP A 110 -4.45 25.76 -10.26
C ASP A 110 -5.37 24.55 -10.51
N ALA A 111 -5.73 24.25 -11.77
CA ALA A 111 -6.49 23.05 -12.11
C ALA A 111 -5.65 21.76 -12.02
N ILE A 112 -4.37 21.82 -12.38
CA ILE A 112 -3.43 20.69 -12.26
C ILE A 112 -3.09 20.45 -10.78
N GLU A 113 -2.92 21.50 -9.99
CA GLU A 113 -2.68 21.42 -8.55
C GLU A 113 -3.92 20.91 -7.80
N ASN A 114 -5.12 21.41 -8.11
CA ASN A 114 -6.37 20.87 -7.53
C ASN A 114 -6.64 19.42 -7.95
N ALA A 115 -6.38 19.04 -9.20
CA ALA A 115 -6.51 17.64 -9.63
C ALA A 115 -5.46 16.74 -8.96
N ARG A 116 -4.25 17.26 -8.71
CA ARG A 116 -3.18 16.56 -8.01
C ARG A 116 -3.48 16.37 -6.52
N VAL A 117 -3.92 17.42 -5.83
CA VAL A 117 -4.39 17.39 -4.43
C VAL A 117 -5.55 16.41 -4.31
N HIS A 118 -6.55 16.48 -5.20
CA HIS A 118 -7.65 15.53 -5.19
C HIS A 118 -7.25 14.09 -5.54
N SER A 119 -6.22 13.84 -6.35
CA SER A 119 -5.77 12.46 -6.67
C SER A 119 -4.80 11.86 -5.64
N GLU A 120 -3.99 12.69 -4.96
CA GLU A 120 -3.09 12.25 -3.87
C GLU A 120 -3.86 12.09 -2.54
N GLU A 121 -5.00 12.78 -2.36
CA GLU A 121 -5.89 12.64 -1.19
C GLU A 121 -7.03 11.62 -1.37
N ALA A 122 -7.35 11.18 -2.59
CA ALA A 122 -8.52 10.32 -2.88
C ALA A 122 -8.36 8.82 -2.56
N ASN A 123 -7.26 8.39 -1.94
CA ASN A 123 -7.13 7.01 -1.45
C ASN A 123 -6.46 6.96 -0.08
N MET A 124 -6.99 7.73 0.88
CA MET A 124 -6.47 7.83 2.25
C MET A 124 -7.32 7.06 3.27
N ASP A 125 -8.18 6.14 2.83
CA ASP A 125 -9.03 5.34 3.74
C ASP A 125 -8.27 4.16 4.38
N LYS A 126 -7.04 3.86 3.91
CA LYS A 126 -6.22 2.76 4.47
C LYS A 126 -4.71 3.05 4.44
N PRO A 127 -3.92 2.47 5.37
CA PRO A 127 -2.48 2.64 5.41
C PRO A 127 -1.79 2.15 4.15
N ARG A 128 -0.76 2.87 3.69
CA ARG A 128 -0.06 2.53 2.43
C ARG A 128 0.61 1.14 2.43
N ILE A 129 1.00 0.64 3.60
CA ILE A 129 1.59 -0.70 3.72
C ILE A 129 0.60 -1.80 3.30
N CYS A 130 -0.72 -1.56 3.45
CA CYS A 130 -1.77 -2.43 2.95
C CYS A 130 -1.70 -2.58 1.43
N GLU A 131 -1.45 -1.48 0.69
CA GLU A 131 -1.29 -1.53 -0.77
C GLU A 131 -0.02 -2.27 -1.18
N VAL A 132 1.09 -2.06 -0.45
CA VAL A 132 2.37 -2.72 -0.72
C VAL A 132 2.28 -4.22 -0.48
N LEU A 133 1.61 -4.65 0.59
CA LEU A 133 1.42 -6.05 0.93
C LEU A 133 0.22 -6.69 0.21
N GLY A 134 -0.63 -5.88 -0.42
CA GLY A 134 -1.88 -6.33 -1.04
C GLY A 134 -2.94 -6.82 -0.06
N VAL A 135 -2.94 -6.36 1.19
CA VAL A 135 -3.88 -6.78 2.26
C VAL A 135 -4.76 -5.61 2.70
N GLU A 136 -5.86 -5.88 3.38
CA GLU A 136 -6.69 -4.87 4.03
C GLU A 136 -6.35 -4.69 5.52
N VAL A 137 -6.79 -3.57 6.11
CA VAL A 137 -6.63 -3.34 7.56
C VAL A 137 -7.42 -4.40 8.33
N GLY A 138 -6.78 -5.02 9.32
CA GLY A 138 -7.38 -6.08 10.11
C GLY A 138 -7.40 -7.45 9.43
N GLU A 139 -7.00 -7.54 8.15
CA GLU A 139 -6.88 -8.81 7.44
C GLU A 139 -5.71 -9.61 8.00
N VAL A 140 -5.97 -10.88 8.34
CA VAL A 140 -4.93 -11.83 8.74
C VAL A 140 -4.29 -12.41 7.49
N PHE A 141 -2.99 -12.27 7.38
CA PHE A 141 -2.18 -12.74 6.26
C PHE A 141 -0.93 -13.46 6.75
N GLY A 142 -0.36 -14.33 5.92
CA GLY A 142 0.77 -15.16 6.30
C GLY A 142 1.68 -15.50 5.14
N PHE A 143 2.59 -16.44 5.40
CA PHE A 143 3.47 -17.04 4.40
C PHE A 143 3.48 -18.54 4.58
N ASN A 144 3.37 -19.29 3.48
CA ASN A 144 3.45 -20.75 3.52
C ASN A 144 4.87 -21.21 3.91
N ASP A 145 5.90 -20.54 3.37
CA ASP A 145 7.32 -20.85 3.59
C ASP A 145 8.03 -19.69 4.32
N PHE A 146 7.55 -19.33 5.50
CA PHE A 146 8.18 -18.26 6.30
C PHE A 146 9.54 -18.74 6.87
N PRO A 147 10.67 -18.10 6.55
CA PRO A 147 12.01 -18.59 6.88
C PRO A 147 12.43 -18.31 8.33
N PHE A 148 11.56 -17.69 9.13
CA PHE A 148 11.81 -17.39 10.54
C PHE A 148 10.99 -18.33 11.42
N ASP A 149 11.57 -18.79 12.52
CA ASP A 149 10.91 -19.67 13.51
C ASP A 149 9.80 -18.95 14.33
N GLY A 150 9.36 -17.77 13.87
CA GLY A 150 8.43 -16.88 14.54
C GLY A 150 6.96 -17.05 14.12
N TYR A 151 6.19 -15.97 14.26
CA TYR A 151 4.77 -15.94 13.89
C TYR A 151 4.59 -16.14 12.39
N LYS A 152 3.59 -16.93 12.01
CA LYS A 152 3.27 -17.22 10.60
C LYS A 152 2.10 -16.40 10.07
N GLU A 153 1.42 -15.71 10.97
CA GLU A 153 0.25 -14.88 10.70
C GLU A 153 0.48 -13.48 11.24
N PHE A 154 0.11 -12.49 10.44
CA PHE A 154 0.30 -11.08 10.67
C PHE A 154 -0.98 -10.31 10.34
N VAL A 155 -1.09 -9.11 10.88
CA VAL A 155 -2.18 -8.18 10.63
C VAL A 155 -1.63 -6.77 10.53
N VAL A 156 -2.22 -5.95 9.66
CA VAL A 156 -1.97 -4.51 9.63
C VAL A 156 -3.07 -3.80 10.41
N ASN A 157 -2.71 -2.99 11.40
CA ASN A 157 -3.69 -2.17 12.13
C ASN A 157 -4.03 -0.86 11.39
N GLU A 158 -5.01 -0.11 11.90
CA GLU A 158 -5.44 1.18 11.34
C GLU A 158 -4.30 2.22 11.23
N ASN A 159 -3.24 2.08 12.02
CA ASN A 159 -2.06 2.96 11.98
C ASN A 159 -1.03 2.54 10.92
N GLY A 160 -1.20 1.37 10.28
CA GLY A 160 -0.25 0.82 9.32
C GLY A 160 0.92 0.06 9.97
N GLU A 161 0.77 -0.37 11.22
CA GLU A 161 1.76 -1.21 11.89
C GLU A 161 1.47 -2.68 11.59
N ILE A 162 2.49 -3.40 11.12
CA ILE A 162 2.42 -4.85 10.98
C ILE A 162 2.65 -5.46 12.37
N LYS A 163 1.74 -6.31 12.82
CA LYS A 163 1.85 -7.04 14.07
C LYS A 163 1.61 -8.53 13.83
N PRO A 164 2.23 -9.42 14.61
CA PRO A 164 1.81 -10.81 14.62
C PRO A 164 0.34 -10.91 15.06
N ASN A 165 -0.39 -11.90 14.53
CA ASN A 165 -1.75 -12.21 14.95
C ASN A 165 -1.74 -12.85 16.36
N GLY A 166 -1.56 -12.02 17.39
CA GLY A 166 -1.44 -12.43 18.79
C GLY A 166 -0.55 -11.48 19.60
N ASN A 167 -0.18 -11.88 20.82
CA ASN A 167 0.73 -11.11 21.65
C ASN A 167 2.18 -11.34 21.18
N GLY A 168 2.81 -10.30 20.62
CA GLY A 168 4.20 -10.34 20.17
C GLY A 168 4.64 -9.06 19.49
N THR A 169 5.93 -9.00 19.15
CA THR A 169 6.52 -7.92 18.33
C THR A 169 7.21 -8.53 17.12
N ILE A 170 7.04 -7.90 15.96
CA ILE A 170 7.75 -8.26 14.73
C ILE A 170 9.14 -7.62 14.73
N SER A 171 10.14 -8.34 14.25
CA SER A 171 11.50 -7.81 14.06
C SER A 171 11.62 -7.03 12.74
N PRO A 172 12.57 -6.07 12.63
CA PRO A 172 12.80 -5.36 11.38
C PRO A 172 13.13 -6.28 10.19
N SER A 173 13.81 -7.41 10.45
CA SER A 173 14.14 -8.40 9.42
C SER A 173 12.90 -9.09 8.86
N GLU A 174 11.94 -9.45 9.72
CA GLU A 174 10.66 -10.02 9.31
C GLU A 174 9.87 -9.00 8.47
N VAL A 175 9.78 -7.73 8.91
CA VAL A 175 9.11 -6.66 8.14
C VAL A 175 9.72 -6.51 6.73
N CYS A 176 11.05 -6.46 6.64
CA CYS A 176 11.74 -6.38 5.35
C CYS A 176 11.43 -7.59 4.46
N TYR A 177 11.36 -8.78 5.03
CA TYR A 177 11.02 -9.99 4.29
C TYR A 177 9.59 -9.95 3.75
N LEU A 178 8.62 -9.55 4.59
CA LEU A 178 7.21 -9.41 4.18
C LEU A 178 7.08 -8.46 2.98
N ILE A 179 7.73 -7.30 3.05
CA ILE A 179 7.68 -6.29 1.98
C ILE A 179 8.34 -6.80 0.69
N ASN A 180 9.53 -7.40 0.79
CA ASN A 180 10.26 -7.88 -0.38
C ASN A 180 9.63 -9.10 -1.05
N ASN A 181 8.74 -9.80 -0.34
CA ASN A 181 8.07 -11.01 -0.83
C ASN A 181 6.55 -10.86 -0.76
N ALA A 182 6.02 -9.63 -0.88
CA ALA A 182 4.59 -9.35 -0.76
C ALA A 182 3.72 -10.20 -1.71
N SER A 183 4.23 -10.53 -2.90
CA SER A 183 3.55 -11.40 -3.87
C SER A 183 3.36 -12.85 -3.40
N CYS A 184 4.09 -13.27 -2.37
CA CYS A 184 4.05 -14.62 -1.81
C CYS A 184 3.22 -14.69 -0.51
N ILE A 185 2.56 -13.59 -0.14
CA ILE A 185 1.66 -13.53 1.01
C ILE A 185 0.46 -14.43 0.73
N SER A 186 0.21 -15.39 1.62
CA SER A 186 -1.02 -16.15 1.65
C SER A 186 -2.06 -15.41 2.48
N LYS A 187 -3.24 -15.16 1.89
CA LYS A 187 -4.36 -14.52 2.57
C LYS A 187 -5.39 -15.56 2.97
N ASN A 188 -6.06 -15.32 4.10
CA ASN A 188 -7.23 -16.12 4.41
C ASN A 188 -8.34 -15.80 3.41
N PRO A 189 -9.06 -16.81 2.88
CA PRO A 189 -10.18 -16.55 1.99
C PRO A 189 -11.23 -15.74 2.75
N ILE A 190 -11.65 -14.61 2.18
CA ILE A 190 -12.76 -13.84 2.72
C ILE A 190 -14.05 -14.51 2.27
N TRP A 191 -14.80 -15.06 3.22
CA TRP A 191 -16.09 -15.72 2.96
C TRP A 191 -17.23 -14.73 3.14
N THR A 192 -18.07 -14.57 2.11
CA THR A 192 -19.34 -13.88 2.31
C THR A 192 -20.30 -14.80 3.09
N GLU A 193 -21.32 -14.21 3.74
CA GLU A 193 -22.35 -15.01 4.43
C GLU A 193 -23.00 -16.04 3.49
N GLN A 194 -23.17 -15.67 2.21
CA GLN A 194 -23.66 -16.57 1.17
C GLN A 194 -22.68 -17.71 0.91
N ASP A 195 -21.38 -17.41 0.72
CA ASP A 195 -20.36 -18.45 0.50
C ASP A 195 -20.28 -19.42 1.68
N THR A 196 -20.35 -18.91 2.91
CA THR A 196 -20.37 -19.74 4.12
C THR A 196 -21.59 -20.66 4.16
N GLN A 197 -22.77 -20.16 3.78
CA GLN A 197 -23.99 -20.98 3.71
C GLN A 197 -23.90 -22.04 2.62
N ASP A 198 -23.43 -21.67 1.42
CA ASP A 198 -23.26 -22.58 0.30
C ASP A 198 -22.21 -23.66 0.62
N ALA A 199 -21.08 -23.28 1.24
CA ALA A 199 -20.07 -24.21 1.73
C ALA A 199 -20.65 -25.22 2.73
N LYS A 200 -21.47 -24.77 3.69
CA LYS A 200 -22.12 -25.66 4.67
C LYS A 200 -23.12 -26.62 4.01
N VAL A 201 -23.89 -26.15 3.03
CA VAL A 201 -24.84 -26.98 2.27
C VAL A 201 -24.10 -28.03 1.43
N LEU A 202 -23.09 -27.61 0.66
CA LEU A 202 -22.29 -28.49 -0.18
C LEU A 202 -21.51 -29.50 0.65
N ALA A 203 -20.92 -29.08 1.77
CA ALA A 203 -20.22 -29.97 2.68
C ALA A 203 -21.13 -31.07 3.23
N ARG A 204 -22.39 -30.73 3.57
CA ARG A 204 -23.38 -31.71 4.00
C ARG A 204 -23.81 -32.65 2.87
N ALA A 205 -24.06 -32.11 1.68
CA ALA A 205 -24.55 -32.89 0.54
C ALA A 205 -23.51 -33.85 -0.03
N LEU A 206 -22.24 -33.40 -0.07
CA LEU A 206 -21.13 -34.13 -0.68
C LEU A 206 -20.25 -34.84 0.35
N LEU A 207 -20.62 -34.79 1.64
CA LEU A 207 -19.84 -35.32 2.75
C LEU A 207 -18.39 -34.77 2.75
N ALA A 208 -18.24 -33.49 2.43
CA ALA A 208 -16.95 -32.83 2.36
C ALA A 208 -16.51 -32.35 3.74
N SER A 209 -15.22 -32.47 4.02
CA SER A 209 -14.52 -31.89 5.17
C SER A 209 -13.80 -30.58 4.82
N GLY A 210 -13.80 -30.17 3.55
CA GLY A 210 -13.18 -28.94 3.08
C GLY A 210 -13.29 -28.74 1.57
N PHE A 211 -12.64 -27.70 1.08
CA PHE A 211 -12.58 -27.31 -0.32
C PHE A 211 -11.14 -26.94 -0.70
N GLU A 212 -10.76 -27.19 -1.94
CA GLU A 212 -9.47 -26.77 -2.49
C GLU A 212 -9.63 -26.27 -3.92
N ARG A 213 -8.75 -25.36 -4.31
CA ARG A 213 -8.59 -24.96 -5.70
C ARG A 213 -7.23 -25.46 -6.17
N ASP A 214 -7.19 -26.23 -7.25
CA ASP A 214 -5.90 -26.70 -7.77
C ASP A 214 -5.16 -25.60 -8.55
N MET A 215 -3.98 -25.92 -9.07
CA MET A 215 -3.14 -24.97 -9.81
C MET A 215 -3.74 -24.59 -11.18
N GLU A 216 -4.68 -25.36 -11.72
CA GLU A 216 -5.39 -25.06 -12.96
C GLU A 216 -6.60 -24.14 -12.72
N GLY A 217 -6.97 -23.95 -11.45
CA GLY A 217 -8.05 -23.08 -11.01
C GLY A 217 -9.38 -23.81 -10.81
N ASP A 218 -9.39 -25.14 -10.90
CA ASP A 218 -10.58 -25.95 -10.68
C ASP A 218 -10.82 -26.17 -9.18
N VAL A 219 -12.10 -26.13 -8.79
CA VAL A 219 -12.52 -26.21 -7.38
C VAL A 219 -13.01 -27.61 -7.08
N TYR A 220 -12.48 -28.21 -6.01
CA TYR A 220 -12.82 -29.56 -5.58
C TYR A 220 -13.26 -29.59 -4.12
N THR A 221 -14.15 -30.51 -3.80
CA THR A 221 -14.38 -30.91 -2.41
C THR A 221 -13.27 -31.83 -1.93
N ILE A 222 -13.04 -31.77 -0.62
CA ILE A 222 -12.14 -32.65 0.10
C ILE A 222 -13.01 -33.57 0.93
N SER A 223 -12.94 -34.87 0.68
CA SER A 223 -13.68 -35.86 1.48
C SER A 223 -12.86 -37.14 1.61
N GLU A 224 -12.67 -37.59 2.84
CA GLU A 224 -12.08 -38.90 3.11
C GLU A 224 -13.03 -40.05 2.75
N ARG A 225 -14.34 -39.77 2.62
CA ARG A 225 -15.38 -40.78 2.42
C ARG A 225 -15.90 -40.86 0.99
N ALA A 226 -16.06 -39.71 0.34
CA ALA A 226 -16.67 -39.58 -0.99
C ALA A 226 -15.67 -39.29 -2.11
N GLY A 227 -14.39 -39.07 -1.79
CA GLY A 227 -13.37 -38.66 -2.76
C GLY A 227 -13.52 -37.19 -3.18
N ARG A 228 -12.68 -36.73 -4.12
CA ARG A 228 -12.70 -35.36 -4.65
C ARG A 228 -13.86 -35.22 -5.65
N THR A 229 -14.76 -34.26 -5.41
CA THR A 229 -15.83 -33.91 -6.35
C THR A 229 -15.54 -32.57 -6.99
N LEU A 230 -15.56 -32.50 -8.32
CA LEU A 230 -15.40 -31.26 -9.07
C LEU A 230 -16.64 -30.38 -8.90
N LEU A 231 -16.41 -29.12 -8.54
CA LEU A 231 -17.42 -28.07 -8.44
C LEU A 231 -17.30 -27.07 -9.59
N ASP A 232 -18.28 -26.17 -9.71
CA ASP A 232 -18.18 -25.04 -10.63
C ASP A 232 -16.99 -24.15 -10.21
N SER A 233 -16.08 -23.87 -11.13
CA SER A 233 -14.85 -23.11 -10.87
C SER A 233 -15.09 -21.66 -10.40
N ARG A 234 -16.31 -21.15 -10.57
CA ARG A 234 -16.75 -19.84 -10.07
C ARG A 234 -17.14 -19.84 -8.60
N MET A 235 -17.34 -21.01 -7.99
CA MET A 235 -17.60 -21.10 -6.55
C MET A 235 -16.34 -20.74 -5.76
N PHE A 236 -16.54 -20.08 -4.63
CA PHE A 236 -15.47 -19.71 -3.68
C PHE A 236 -14.31 -19.00 -4.37
N PRO A 237 -14.55 -17.83 -4.98
CA PRO A 237 -13.52 -17.08 -5.71
C PRO A 237 -12.37 -16.63 -4.79
N SER A 238 -12.60 -16.56 -3.48
CA SER A 238 -11.59 -16.20 -2.48
C SER A 238 -10.56 -17.31 -2.21
N ILE A 239 -10.79 -18.55 -2.65
CA ILE A 239 -9.79 -19.63 -2.55
C ILE A 239 -8.84 -19.50 -3.75
N GLU A 240 -7.57 -19.19 -3.50
CA GLU A 240 -6.56 -19.04 -4.54
C GLU A 240 -6.07 -20.39 -5.09
N PRO A 241 -5.53 -20.44 -6.33
CA PRO A 241 -4.95 -21.66 -6.89
C PRO A 241 -3.87 -22.28 -5.98
N GLY A 242 -3.99 -23.57 -5.71
CA GLY A 242 -3.12 -24.33 -4.80
C GLY A 242 -3.54 -24.26 -3.32
N GLN A 243 -4.58 -23.51 -2.97
CA GLN A 243 -5.05 -23.36 -1.59
C GLN A 243 -6.07 -24.45 -1.23
N LYS A 244 -6.03 -24.85 0.04
CA LYS A 244 -6.93 -25.81 0.66
C LYS A 244 -7.47 -25.25 1.96
N ILE A 245 -8.77 -25.34 2.16
CA ILE A 245 -9.51 -24.84 3.32
C ILE A 245 -10.38 -25.94 3.89
N MET A 246 -10.28 -26.17 5.20
CA MET A 246 -11.08 -27.14 5.93
C MET A 246 -12.35 -26.49 6.46
N LEU A 247 -13.42 -27.28 6.62
CA LEU A 247 -14.74 -26.76 7.00
C LEU A 247 -14.78 -26.08 8.38
N ASN A 248 -13.84 -26.41 9.28
CA ASN A 248 -13.69 -25.75 10.58
C ASN A 248 -13.04 -24.36 10.49
N GLU A 249 -12.54 -23.98 9.32
CA GLU A 249 -11.92 -22.68 9.00
C GLU A 249 -12.89 -21.75 8.25
N ILE A 250 -14.14 -22.20 8.00
CA ILE A 250 -15.23 -21.49 7.29
C ILE A 250 -16.38 -21.15 8.25
#